data_AF-A0A0G4JS29-F1
#
_entry.id   AF-A0A0G4JS29-F1
#
_cell.length_a   1.000
_cell.length_b   1.000
_cell.length_c   1.000
_cell.angle_alpha   90.00
_cell.angle_beta   90.00
_cell.angle_gamma   90.00
#
_symmetry.space_group_name_H-M   'P 1'
#
loop_
_entity.id
_entity.type
_entity.pdbx_description
1 polymer ?
#
loop_
_entity_poly.entity_id
_entity_poly.type
_entity_poly.pdbx_seq_one_letter_code
_entity_poly.pdbx_strand_id
1 'polypeptide(L)'
;MIALVNGDVIPSKEWKKLSFRLKFLCRSLFNWRLTISLADILASNLLIEQILHVQPDLPCKLHRPYLTVKMSKLECLFALRDHYTLITQRMPLKLLLGCLNKEPAVLGNAVDKQGNKVMLKMASLSNLNREGEMTLLSCNADGVILAKITFILMNYGQRPTIFIGGLQGADKDVPHTEIHETTKACYGLFPKRLALEGVCSLAHYLGIDQIIAVGNGGHIYRNWRYRSKKDVLHADYDEFWLSIGGRKMTSGYFQLPLRIPRKPIESIASKKRAEYRRRYQLLDELEGEMSRWFQ
;
A
#
# COMPACT_ATOMS: atom_id res chain seq x y z
N MET A 1 -0.20 -26.67 -0.58
CA MET A 1 -0.55 -26.82 0.87
C MET A 1 0.31 -27.88 1.55
N ILE A 2 0.36 -29.11 1.04
CA ILE A 2 1.11 -30.23 1.64
C ILE A 2 2.59 -29.89 1.86
N ALA A 3 3.26 -29.30 0.87
CA ALA A 3 4.66 -28.88 0.97
C ALA A 3 4.94 -27.92 2.16
N LEU A 4 3.99 -27.05 2.51
CA LEU A 4 4.11 -26.15 3.67
C LEU A 4 3.94 -26.89 5.01
N VAL A 5 3.09 -27.91 5.04
CA VAL A 5 2.82 -28.72 6.24
C VAL A 5 3.98 -29.67 6.52
N ASN A 6 4.51 -30.31 5.47
CA ASN A 6 5.66 -31.22 5.56
C ASN A 6 6.98 -30.47 5.84
N GLY A 7 7.03 -29.18 5.52
CA GLY A 7 8.22 -28.35 5.72
C GLY A 7 9.16 -28.33 4.53
N ASP A 8 8.70 -28.78 3.36
CA ASP A 8 9.45 -28.72 2.09
C ASP A 8 9.57 -27.26 1.60
N VAL A 9 8.53 -26.45 1.87
CA VAL A 9 8.53 -25.01 1.62
C VAL A 9 8.53 -24.27 2.97
N ILE A 10 9.53 -23.42 3.18
CA ILE A 10 9.76 -22.72 4.45
C ILE A 10 9.84 -21.20 4.21
N PRO A 11 8.69 -20.49 4.10
CA PRO A 11 8.67 -19.05 3.81
C PRO A 11 9.37 -18.17 4.85
N SER A 12 9.40 -18.59 6.12
CA SER A 12 10.13 -17.89 7.18
C SER A 12 10.63 -18.83 8.27
N LYS A 13 11.45 -18.29 9.18
CA LYS A 13 11.98 -19.03 10.33
C LYS A 13 10.88 -19.69 11.18
N GLU A 14 9.69 -19.10 11.24
CA GLU A 14 8.56 -19.66 11.99
C GLU A 14 8.06 -20.98 11.40
N TRP A 15 8.11 -21.15 10.07
CA TRP A 15 7.70 -22.37 9.38
C TRP A 15 8.61 -23.57 9.67
N LYS A 16 9.83 -23.36 10.19
CA LYS A 16 10.70 -24.45 10.67
C LYS A 16 10.10 -25.18 11.88
N LYS A 17 9.30 -24.48 12.70
CA LYS A 17 8.73 -25.02 13.94
C LYS A 17 7.55 -25.93 13.62
N LEU A 18 7.58 -27.19 14.09
CA LEU A 18 6.48 -28.13 13.92
C LEU A 18 5.17 -27.59 14.53
N SER A 19 5.25 -26.93 15.68
CA SER A 19 4.09 -26.31 16.34
C SER A 19 3.42 -25.24 15.49
N PHE A 20 4.19 -24.46 14.71
CA PHE A 20 3.64 -23.49 13.77
C PHE A 20 2.94 -24.17 12.60
N ARG A 21 3.55 -25.21 12.02
CA ARG A 21 2.97 -25.99 10.91
C ARG A 21 1.69 -26.73 11.32
N LEU A 22 1.65 -27.32 12.51
CA LEU A 22 0.45 -27.92 13.08
C LEU A 22 -0.66 -26.89 13.29
N LYS A 23 -0.32 -25.71 13.84
CA LYS A 23 -1.28 -24.61 14.00
C LYS A 23 -1.83 -24.13 12.65
N PHE A 24 -0.98 -24.04 11.62
CA PHE A 24 -1.41 -23.75 10.26
C PHE A 24 -2.38 -24.83 9.77
N LEU A 25 -1.99 -26.11 9.85
CA LEU A 25 -2.84 -27.24 9.42
C LEU A 25 -4.21 -27.22 10.10
N CYS A 26 -4.27 -27.11 11.43
CA CYS A 26 -5.55 -27.06 12.16
C CYS A 26 -6.44 -25.91 11.66
N ARG A 27 -5.88 -24.71 11.49
CA ARG A 27 -6.65 -23.54 10.99
C ARG A 27 -7.07 -23.68 9.53
N SER A 28 -6.25 -24.36 8.73
CA SER A 28 -6.54 -24.73 7.37
C SER A 28 -7.73 -25.69 7.32
N LEU A 29 -7.80 -26.70 8.19
CA LEU A 29 -8.95 -27.61 8.26
C LEU A 29 -10.26 -26.86 8.58
N PHE A 30 -10.24 -25.89 9.50
CA PHE A 30 -11.42 -25.06 9.80
C PHE A 30 -11.85 -24.15 8.63
N ASN A 31 -10.96 -23.82 7.69
CA ASN A 31 -11.24 -22.96 6.54
C ASN A 31 -10.74 -23.61 5.24
N TRP A 32 -10.99 -24.91 5.07
CA TRP A 32 -10.26 -25.71 4.09
C TRP A 32 -10.49 -25.25 2.66
N ARG A 33 -11.74 -24.95 2.29
CA ARG A 33 -12.06 -24.44 0.94
C ARG A 33 -11.28 -23.18 0.61
N LEU A 34 -11.33 -22.18 1.50
CA LEU A 34 -10.63 -20.91 1.31
C LEU A 34 -9.10 -21.07 1.30
N THR A 35 -8.59 -21.97 2.14
CA THR A 35 -7.14 -22.21 2.23
C THR A 35 -6.61 -22.94 1.00
N ILE A 36 -7.34 -23.93 0.49
CA ILE A 36 -6.98 -24.64 -0.74
C ILE A 36 -7.02 -23.66 -1.91
N SER A 37 -8.11 -22.90 -2.07
CA SER A 37 -8.19 -21.90 -3.15
C SER A 37 -7.06 -20.87 -3.09
N LEU A 38 -6.69 -20.39 -1.90
CA LEU A 38 -5.52 -19.52 -1.76
C LEU A 38 -4.22 -20.24 -2.15
N ALA A 39 -4.02 -21.48 -1.70
CA ALA A 39 -2.85 -22.26 -2.05
C ALA A 39 -2.74 -22.49 -3.57
N ASP A 40 -3.85 -22.69 -4.27
CA ASP A 40 -3.89 -22.89 -5.72
C ASP A 40 -3.52 -21.60 -6.47
N ILE A 41 -4.04 -20.44 -6.01
CA ILE A 41 -3.66 -19.11 -6.54
C ILE A 41 -2.15 -18.91 -6.41
N LEU A 42 -1.60 -19.23 -5.24
CA LEU A 42 -0.18 -19.07 -4.95
C LEU A 42 0.67 -20.04 -5.79
N ALA A 43 0.28 -21.30 -5.88
CA ALA A 43 1.01 -22.31 -6.65
C ALA A 43 1.02 -22.02 -8.16
N SER A 44 0.01 -21.29 -8.66
CA SER A 44 -0.08 -20.90 -10.06
C SER A 44 0.77 -19.66 -10.40
N ASN A 45 1.39 -19.00 -9.40
CA ASN A 45 2.17 -17.79 -9.63
C ASN A 45 3.64 -18.12 -9.88
N LEU A 46 4.18 -17.68 -11.02
CA LEU A 46 5.59 -17.90 -11.40
C LEU A 46 6.60 -17.28 -10.42
N LEU A 47 6.19 -16.24 -9.69
CA LEU A 47 7.04 -15.53 -8.73
C LEU A 47 6.76 -15.94 -7.27
N ILE A 48 6.17 -17.11 -7.06
CA ILE A 48 5.71 -17.52 -5.72
C ILE A 48 6.85 -17.58 -4.69
N GLU A 49 8.05 -18.01 -5.07
CA GLU A 49 9.19 -18.06 -4.15
C GLU A 49 9.59 -16.66 -3.68
N GLN A 50 9.67 -15.70 -4.60
CA GLN A 50 9.99 -14.31 -4.30
C GLN A 50 8.88 -13.66 -3.46
N ILE A 51 7.62 -13.93 -3.79
CA ILE A 51 6.46 -13.46 -3.03
C ILE A 51 6.49 -14.00 -1.60
N LEU A 52 6.73 -15.30 -1.41
CA LEU A 52 6.79 -15.91 -0.08
C LEU A 52 7.97 -15.42 0.74
N HIS A 53 9.07 -15.03 0.11
CA HIS A 53 10.21 -14.43 0.80
C HIS A 53 9.86 -13.06 1.42
N VAL A 54 9.13 -12.20 0.70
CA VAL A 54 8.71 -10.88 1.23
C VAL A 54 7.40 -10.91 2.02
N GLN A 55 6.54 -11.90 1.76
CA GLN A 55 5.25 -12.10 2.43
C GLN A 55 5.14 -13.54 2.99
N PRO A 56 5.95 -13.90 4.00
CA PRO A 56 6.01 -15.27 4.51
C PRO A 56 4.73 -15.77 5.20
N ASP A 57 3.88 -14.84 5.60
CA ASP A 57 2.60 -15.10 6.25
C ASP A 57 1.44 -15.28 5.25
N LEU A 58 1.69 -15.10 3.95
CA LEU A 58 0.68 -15.14 2.91
C LEU A 58 -0.15 -16.43 2.90
N PRO A 59 0.42 -17.64 3.11
CA PRO A 59 -0.39 -18.85 3.21
C PRO A 59 -1.37 -18.83 4.40
N CYS A 60 -1.04 -18.08 5.45
CA CYS A 60 -1.85 -17.94 6.67
C CYS A 60 -2.81 -16.73 6.61
N LYS A 61 -2.86 -15.97 5.50
CA LYS A 61 -3.50 -14.65 5.44
C LYS A 61 -4.98 -14.68 5.84
N LEU A 62 -5.72 -15.67 5.33
CA LEU A 62 -7.15 -15.83 5.56
C LEU A 62 -7.51 -16.44 6.93
N HIS A 63 -6.50 -16.84 7.73
CA HIS A 63 -6.70 -17.33 9.10
C HIS A 63 -6.84 -16.20 10.12
N ARG A 64 -6.76 -14.95 9.67
CA ARG A 64 -6.87 -13.72 10.45
C ARG A 64 -7.65 -12.66 9.66
N PRO A 65 -8.22 -11.65 10.35
CA PRO A 65 -8.80 -10.49 9.67
C PRO A 65 -7.77 -9.81 8.74
N TYR A 66 -8.19 -9.39 7.55
CA TYR A 66 -7.36 -8.80 6.51
C TYR A 66 -8.09 -7.67 5.76
N LEU A 67 -7.35 -6.67 5.26
CA LEU A 67 -7.77 -5.44 4.57
C LEU A 67 -8.63 -4.50 5.40
N THR A 68 -9.81 -4.95 5.83
CA THR A 68 -10.78 -4.14 6.56
C THR A 68 -11.69 -5.03 7.40
N VAL A 69 -12.22 -4.49 8.50
CA VAL A 69 -13.20 -5.21 9.33
C VAL A 69 -14.53 -5.48 8.62
N LYS A 70 -14.76 -4.82 7.48
CA LYS A 70 -15.99 -4.90 6.70
C LYS A 70 -15.98 -6.00 5.63
N MET A 71 -14.82 -6.57 5.30
CA MET A 71 -14.71 -7.63 4.30
C MET A 71 -14.80 -9.02 4.94
N SER A 72 -15.58 -9.88 4.31
CA SER A 72 -15.60 -11.32 4.58
C SER A 72 -14.30 -11.99 4.12
N LYS A 73 -14.04 -13.21 4.61
CA LYS A 73 -12.87 -13.99 4.17
C LYS A 73 -12.94 -14.38 2.69
N LEU A 74 -14.14 -14.54 2.13
CA LEU A 74 -14.33 -14.84 0.72
C LEU A 74 -13.98 -13.63 -0.16
N GLU A 75 -14.42 -12.43 0.23
CA GLU A 75 -14.01 -11.19 -0.44
C GLU A 75 -12.49 -10.96 -0.33
N CYS A 76 -11.90 -11.27 0.83
CA CYS A 76 -10.44 -11.24 1.00
C CYS A 76 -9.71 -12.22 0.06
N LEU A 77 -10.25 -13.43 -0.14
CA LEU A 77 -9.70 -14.41 -1.08
C LEU A 77 -9.76 -13.87 -2.51
N PHE A 78 -10.90 -13.30 -2.93
CA PHE A 78 -11.01 -12.68 -4.24
C PHE A 78 -10.09 -11.49 -4.41
N ALA A 79 -9.93 -10.65 -3.39
CA ALA A 79 -8.98 -9.54 -3.43
C ALA A 79 -7.54 -10.03 -3.62
N LEU A 80 -7.12 -11.10 -2.92
CA LEU A 80 -5.80 -11.72 -3.12
C LEU A 80 -5.64 -12.31 -4.52
N ARG A 81 -6.63 -13.06 -5.00
CA ARG A 81 -6.63 -13.61 -6.37
C ARG A 81 -6.45 -12.51 -7.39
N ASP A 82 -7.30 -11.49 -7.30
CA ASP A 82 -7.33 -10.38 -8.24
C ASP A 82 -6.00 -9.61 -8.17
N HIS A 83 -5.40 -9.45 -6.98
CA HIS A 83 -4.11 -8.80 -6.85
C HIS A 83 -3.01 -9.50 -7.63
N TYR A 84 -2.80 -10.79 -7.37
CA TYR A 84 -1.74 -11.55 -8.01
C TYR A 84 -1.99 -11.74 -9.51
N THR A 85 -3.25 -11.65 -9.95
CA THR A 85 -3.60 -11.64 -11.38
C THR A 85 -3.29 -10.27 -12.01
N LEU A 86 -3.83 -9.19 -11.45
CA LEU A 86 -3.72 -7.83 -11.99
C LEU A 86 -2.29 -7.32 -11.96
N ILE A 87 -1.53 -7.60 -10.89
CA ILE A 87 -0.16 -7.14 -10.78
C ILE A 87 0.73 -7.78 -11.84
N THR A 88 0.57 -9.08 -12.11
CA THR A 88 1.33 -9.76 -13.16
C THR A 88 0.89 -9.32 -14.56
N GLN A 89 -0.39 -9.00 -14.76
CA GLN A 89 -0.90 -8.56 -16.06
C GLN A 89 -0.55 -7.11 -16.41
N ARG A 90 -0.46 -6.22 -15.41
CA ARG A 90 -0.42 -4.78 -15.63
C ARG A 90 0.87 -4.11 -15.18
N MET A 91 1.63 -4.73 -14.27
CA MET A 91 2.89 -4.16 -13.79
C MET A 91 4.07 -4.62 -14.65
N PRO A 92 4.95 -3.70 -15.08
CA PRO A 92 6.20 -4.06 -15.73
C PRO A 92 7.02 -5.04 -14.88
N LEU A 93 7.50 -6.12 -15.48
CA LEU A 93 8.17 -7.22 -14.75
C LEU A 93 9.36 -6.72 -13.91
N LYS A 94 10.15 -5.78 -14.46
CA LYS A 94 11.29 -5.17 -13.74
C LYS A 94 10.85 -4.47 -12.46
N LEU A 95 9.74 -3.75 -12.49
CA LEU A 95 9.20 -3.06 -11.33
C LEU A 95 8.66 -4.07 -10.30
N LEU A 96 7.91 -5.07 -10.77
CA LEU A 96 7.38 -6.14 -9.92
C LEU A 96 8.49 -6.86 -9.16
N LEU A 97 9.55 -7.29 -9.86
CA LEU A 97 10.71 -7.93 -9.24
C LEU A 97 11.40 -6.99 -8.25
N GLY A 98 11.52 -5.70 -8.60
CA GLY A 98 12.05 -4.68 -7.69
C GLY A 98 11.27 -4.59 -6.37
N CYS A 99 9.94 -4.69 -6.42
CA CYS A 99 9.09 -4.64 -5.23
C CYS A 99 9.11 -5.92 -4.39
N LEU A 100 9.62 -7.03 -4.93
CA LEU A 100 9.80 -8.30 -4.24
C LEU A 100 11.23 -8.48 -3.69
N ASN A 101 12.07 -7.44 -3.82
CA ASN A 101 13.39 -7.42 -3.19
C ASN A 101 13.31 -6.98 -1.72
N LYS A 102 14.41 -7.20 -0.99
CA LYS A 102 14.55 -6.72 0.39
C LYS A 102 14.54 -5.19 0.48
N GLU A 103 15.19 -4.54 -0.48
CA GLU A 103 15.23 -3.08 -0.59
C GLU A 103 14.07 -2.58 -1.46
N PRO A 104 13.35 -1.51 -1.05
CA PRO A 104 12.26 -0.95 -1.85
C PRO A 104 12.72 -0.42 -3.21
N ALA A 105 11.93 -0.69 -4.26
CA ALA A 105 12.16 -0.15 -5.59
C ALA A 105 11.93 1.36 -5.61
N VAL A 106 12.89 2.14 -6.10
CA VAL A 106 12.73 3.59 -6.27
C VAL A 106 11.89 3.86 -7.51
N LEU A 107 10.66 4.34 -7.31
CA LEU A 107 9.74 4.68 -8.39
C LEU A 107 10.13 5.98 -9.08
N GLY A 108 10.61 6.96 -8.32
CA GLY A 108 11.01 8.24 -8.83
C GLY A 108 11.58 9.15 -7.74
N ASN A 109 12.26 10.21 -8.17
CA ASN A 109 12.82 11.20 -7.29
C ASN A 109 12.62 12.61 -7.85
N ALA A 110 12.48 13.59 -6.99
CA ALA A 110 12.43 15.00 -7.35
C ALA A 110 13.33 15.80 -6.40
N VAL A 111 13.57 17.05 -6.75
CA VAL A 111 14.43 17.94 -5.97
C VAL A 111 13.57 18.97 -5.23
N ASP A 112 13.77 19.05 -3.91
CA ASP A 112 13.04 20.00 -3.07
C ASP A 112 13.64 21.42 -3.14
N LYS A 113 13.06 22.36 -2.36
CA LYS A 113 13.52 23.75 -2.31
C LYS A 113 14.99 23.91 -1.90
N GLN A 114 15.55 22.96 -1.15
CA GLN A 114 16.90 23.01 -0.60
C GLN A 114 17.92 22.26 -1.47
N GLY A 115 17.48 21.67 -2.59
CA GLY A 115 18.34 20.85 -3.44
C GLY A 115 18.43 19.39 -3.00
N ASN A 116 17.67 18.97 -1.99
CA ASN A 116 17.69 17.61 -1.48
C ASN A 116 16.70 16.72 -2.27
N LYS A 117 17.03 15.43 -2.35
CA LYS A 117 16.18 14.45 -3.03
C LYS A 117 14.97 14.09 -2.17
N VAL A 118 13.81 14.02 -2.81
CA VAL A 118 12.59 13.41 -2.25
C VAL A 118 12.24 12.23 -3.12
N MET A 119 12.00 11.08 -2.50
CA MET A 119 11.85 9.82 -3.23
C MET A 119 10.47 9.20 -2.99
N LEU A 120 9.90 8.64 -4.05
CA LEU A 120 8.83 7.67 -3.96
C LEU A 120 9.42 6.27 -4.16
N LYS A 121 9.12 5.36 -3.24
CA LYS A 121 9.55 3.96 -3.31
C LYS A 121 8.36 3.02 -3.20
N MET A 122 8.50 1.78 -3.67
CA MET A 122 7.46 0.75 -3.56
C MET A 122 8.04 -0.60 -3.19
N ALA A 123 7.39 -1.30 -2.26
CA ALA A 123 7.80 -2.60 -1.77
C ALA A 123 6.62 -3.41 -1.24
N SER A 124 6.77 -4.73 -1.19
CA SER A 124 5.89 -5.57 -0.40
C SER A 124 6.44 -5.73 1.02
N LEU A 125 5.73 -5.16 2.01
CA LEU A 125 6.22 -5.11 3.39
C LEU A 125 5.47 -6.11 4.29
N SER A 126 6.19 -7.08 4.86
CA SER A 126 5.60 -8.12 5.72
C SER A 126 5.01 -7.58 7.03
N ASN A 127 5.52 -6.47 7.56
CA ASN A 127 5.00 -5.83 8.78
C ASN A 127 3.66 -5.10 8.55
N LEU A 128 3.32 -4.78 7.30
CA LEU A 128 2.07 -4.11 6.89
C LEU A 128 1.09 -5.07 6.18
N ASN A 129 1.39 -6.36 6.23
CA ASN A 129 0.66 -7.43 5.53
C ASN A 129 -0.80 -7.66 5.98
N ARG A 130 -1.39 -6.77 6.77
CA ARG A 130 -2.81 -6.81 7.15
C ARG A 130 -3.64 -5.78 6.39
N GLU A 131 -2.98 -4.77 5.85
CA GLU A 131 -3.58 -3.59 5.22
C GLU A 131 -3.52 -3.67 3.68
N GLY A 132 -2.72 -4.60 3.12
CA GLY A 132 -2.62 -4.84 1.69
C GLY A 132 -1.43 -5.74 1.35
N GLU A 133 -1.08 -5.79 0.06
CA GLU A 133 0.02 -6.58 -0.49
C GLU A 133 1.21 -5.72 -0.97
N MET A 134 0.95 -4.45 -1.30
CA MET A 134 1.95 -3.50 -1.77
C MET A 134 1.91 -2.24 -0.91
N THR A 135 3.08 -1.62 -0.69
CA THR A 135 3.19 -0.35 0.03
C THR A 135 3.98 0.65 -0.79
N LEU A 136 3.41 1.84 -0.98
CA LEU A 136 4.11 2.99 -1.52
C LEU A 136 4.60 3.88 -0.38
N LEU A 137 5.86 4.32 -0.50
CA LEU A 137 6.64 4.99 0.53
C LEU A 137 7.06 6.37 0.03
N SER A 138 6.91 7.40 0.86
CA SER A 138 7.53 8.70 0.66
C SER A 138 8.75 8.82 1.57
N CYS A 139 9.91 9.13 1.00
CA CYS A 139 11.17 9.22 1.73
C CYS A 139 11.87 10.57 1.50
N ASN A 140 12.63 11.03 2.50
CA ASN A 140 13.59 12.14 2.33
C ASN A 140 14.89 11.65 1.67
N ALA A 141 15.89 12.54 1.56
CA ALA A 141 17.17 12.26 0.91
C ALA A 141 17.98 11.17 1.62
N ASP A 142 17.91 11.11 2.95
CA ASP A 142 18.59 10.12 3.80
C ASP A 142 17.90 8.74 3.76
N GLY A 143 16.79 8.62 3.04
CA GLY A 143 16.02 7.39 2.93
C GLY A 143 15.06 7.14 4.10
N VAL A 144 14.89 8.09 5.01
CA VAL A 144 13.92 8.03 6.11
C VAL A 144 12.51 7.96 5.53
N ILE A 145 11.73 6.97 5.95
CA ILE A 145 10.35 6.77 5.51
C ILE A 145 9.44 7.72 6.31
N LEU A 146 8.80 8.66 5.60
CA LEU A 146 7.97 9.71 6.20
C LEU A 146 6.46 9.45 6.06
N ALA A 147 6.07 8.62 5.10
CA ALA A 147 4.70 8.15 4.94
C ALA A 147 4.63 6.83 4.20
N LYS A 148 3.57 6.07 4.47
CA LYS A 148 3.30 4.73 3.94
C LYS A 148 1.84 4.64 3.52
N ILE A 149 1.58 4.21 2.29
CA ILE A 149 0.23 3.84 1.82
C ILE A 149 0.25 2.38 1.41
N THR A 150 -0.47 1.54 2.15
CA THR A 150 -0.58 0.10 1.90
C THR A 150 -1.87 -0.19 1.17
N PHE A 151 -1.77 -0.88 0.05
CA PHE A 151 -2.89 -1.16 -0.83
C PHE A 151 -2.82 -2.56 -1.45
N ILE A 152 -3.92 -2.93 -2.08
CA ILE A 152 -4.06 -4.12 -2.90
C ILE A 152 -4.71 -3.74 -4.23
N LEU A 153 -4.37 -4.46 -5.30
CA LEU A 153 -5.10 -4.38 -6.58
C LEU A 153 -6.23 -5.39 -6.53
N MET A 154 -7.47 -4.98 -6.79
CA MET A 154 -8.62 -5.89 -6.81
C MET A 154 -9.71 -5.39 -7.74
N ASN A 155 -10.67 -6.25 -8.10
CA ASN A 155 -11.90 -5.77 -8.73
C ASN A 155 -12.94 -5.45 -7.65
N TYR A 156 -13.30 -4.17 -7.50
CA TYR A 156 -14.38 -3.73 -6.62
C TYR A 156 -15.55 -3.26 -7.47
N GLY A 157 -16.72 -3.88 -7.32
CA GLY A 157 -17.87 -3.56 -8.17
C GLY A 157 -17.59 -3.77 -9.67
N GLN A 158 -16.87 -4.84 -10.02
CA GLN A 158 -16.43 -5.17 -11.39
C GLN A 158 -15.48 -4.16 -12.05
N ARG A 159 -14.88 -3.26 -11.29
CA ARG A 159 -13.90 -2.29 -11.81
C ARG A 159 -12.53 -2.53 -11.20
N PRO A 160 -11.44 -2.50 -11.99
CA PRO A 160 -10.08 -2.58 -11.47
C PRO A 160 -9.83 -1.42 -10.52
N THR A 161 -9.37 -1.75 -9.32
CA THR A 161 -9.35 -0.84 -8.16
C THR A 161 -8.03 -0.96 -7.43
N ILE A 162 -7.44 0.18 -7.08
CA ILE A 162 -6.48 0.24 -5.96
C ILE A 162 -7.31 0.39 -4.69
N PHE A 163 -7.30 -0.64 -3.85
CA PHE A 163 -7.96 -0.61 -2.55
C PHE A 163 -6.91 -0.34 -1.46
N ILE A 164 -6.97 0.85 -0.86
CA ILE A 164 -6.08 1.30 0.21
C ILE A 164 -6.63 0.82 1.56
N GLY A 165 -5.94 -0.14 2.18
CA GLY A 165 -6.28 -0.62 3.52
C GLY A 165 -5.47 0.05 4.64
N GLY A 166 -4.44 0.84 4.31
CA GLY A 166 -3.58 1.47 5.31
C GLY A 166 -2.95 2.79 4.85
N LEU A 167 -2.89 3.75 5.76
CA LEU A 167 -2.20 5.04 5.66
C LEU A 167 -1.50 5.30 6.98
N GLN A 168 -0.17 5.40 6.94
CA GLN A 168 0.64 5.64 8.13
C GLN A 168 1.63 6.79 7.87
N GLY A 169 1.94 7.56 8.91
CA GLY A 169 3.03 8.53 8.88
C GLY A 169 4.39 7.87 9.04
N ALA A 170 5.38 8.67 9.39
CA ALA A 170 6.69 8.19 9.78
C ALA A 170 6.60 7.26 11.01
N ASP A 171 7.61 6.43 11.21
CA ASP A 171 7.71 5.61 12.41
C ASP A 171 7.95 6.47 13.66
N LYS A 172 7.64 5.93 14.85
CA LYS A 172 7.60 6.70 16.12
C LYS A 172 8.96 7.26 16.54
N ASP A 173 10.03 6.63 16.06
CA ASP A 173 11.43 7.01 16.25
C ASP A 173 11.87 8.13 15.32
N VAL A 174 11.12 8.42 14.25
CA VAL A 174 11.41 9.53 13.35
C VAL A 174 10.99 10.85 14.03
N PRO A 175 11.91 11.82 14.21
CA PRO A 175 11.57 13.10 14.81
C PRO A 175 10.47 13.84 14.05
N HIS A 176 9.57 14.50 14.78
CA HIS A 176 8.55 15.35 14.14
C HIS A 176 9.16 16.50 13.31
N THR A 177 10.39 16.92 13.64
CA THR A 177 11.15 17.93 12.89
C THR A 177 11.42 17.47 11.46
N GLU A 178 11.78 16.21 11.22
CA GLU A 178 12.02 15.65 9.89
C GLU A 178 10.79 15.78 8.97
N ILE A 179 9.61 15.48 9.52
CA ILE A 179 8.34 15.60 8.81
C ILE A 179 8.06 17.07 8.48
N HIS A 180 8.27 17.96 9.45
CA HIS A 180 8.02 19.39 9.28
C HIS A 180 8.96 20.03 8.26
N GLU A 181 10.25 19.73 8.35
CA GLU A 181 11.29 20.24 7.46
C GLU A 181 11.10 19.72 6.04
N THR A 182 10.84 18.42 5.87
CA THR A 182 10.53 17.86 4.55
C THR A 182 9.28 18.50 3.95
N THR A 183 8.23 18.72 4.76
CA THR A 183 7.01 19.39 4.29
C THR A 183 7.29 20.82 3.82
N LYS A 184 8.10 21.57 4.58
CA LYS A 184 8.50 22.94 4.22
C LYS A 184 9.36 22.96 2.96
N ALA A 185 10.28 22.01 2.82
CA ALA A 185 11.16 21.89 1.66
C ALA A 185 10.39 21.46 0.40
N CYS A 186 9.36 20.63 0.54
CA CYS A 186 8.43 20.24 -0.52
C CYS A 186 7.33 21.26 -0.80
N TYR A 187 7.60 22.56 -0.59
CA TYR A 187 6.65 23.65 -0.87
C TYR A 187 5.29 23.46 -0.16
N GLY A 188 5.29 22.94 1.06
CA GLY A 188 4.09 22.67 1.85
C GLY A 188 3.35 21.38 1.47
N LEU A 189 3.91 20.52 0.61
CA LEU A 189 3.41 19.15 0.41
C LEU A 189 3.88 18.25 1.55
N PHE A 190 2.94 17.75 2.33
CA PHE A 190 3.26 16.80 3.39
C PHE A 190 3.47 15.38 2.82
N PRO A 191 4.30 14.53 3.46
CA PRO A 191 4.70 13.23 2.91
C PRO A 191 3.55 12.27 2.55
N LYS A 192 2.46 12.25 3.33
CA LYS A 192 1.29 11.43 3.01
C LYS A 192 0.64 11.84 1.69
N ARG A 193 0.65 13.14 1.36
CA ARG A 193 0.16 13.64 0.08
C ARG A 193 1.06 13.21 -1.06
N LEU A 194 2.38 13.28 -0.91
CA LEU A 194 3.34 12.79 -1.91
C LEU A 194 3.13 11.31 -2.20
N ALA A 195 2.99 10.48 -1.16
CA ALA A 195 2.70 9.07 -1.33
C ALA A 195 1.39 8.85 -2.12
N LEU A 196 0.34 9.61 -1.80
CA LEU A 196 -0.92 9.45 -2.50
C LEU A 196 -0.87 9.89 -3.97
N GLU A 197 -0.13 10.96 -4.29
CA GLU A 197 0.11 11.35 -5.69
C GLU A 197 0.80 10.21 -6.44
N GLY A 198 1.78 9.53 -5.82
CA GLY A 198 2.38 8.32 -6.37
C GLY A 198 1.37 7.18 -6.61
N VAL A 199 0.42 6.97 -5.69
CA VAL A 199 -0.66 5.98 -5.87
C VAL A 199 -1.59 6.37 -7.03
N CYS A 200 -1.91 7.66 -7.19
CA CYS A 200 -2.68 8.17 -8.32
C CYS A 200 -1.93 7.94 -9.65
N SER A 201 -0.62 8.21 -9.71
CA SER A 201 0.19 7.93 -10.89
C SER A 201 0.24 6.43 -11.20
N LEU A 202 0.40 5.57 -10.20
CA LEU A 202 0.29 4.11 -10.38
C LEU A 202 -1.09 3.72 -10.92
N ALA A 203 -2.17 4.31 -10.41
CA ALA A 203 -3.51 4.05 -10.89
C ALA A 203 -3.64 4.35 -12.39
N HIS A 204 -3.09 5.48 -12.83
CA HIS A 204 -3.06 5.88 -14.23
C HIS A 204 -2.30 4.86 -15.09
N TYR A 205 -1.04 4.56 -14.76
CA TYR A 205 -0.21 3.65 -15.57
C TYR A 205 -0.68 2.19 -15.55
N LEU A 206 -1.35 1.76 -14.48
CA LEU A 206 -1.93 0.42 -14.38
C LEU A 206 -3.37 0.33 -14.92
N GLY A 207 -3.91 1.39 -15.54
CA GLY A 207 -5.27 1.41 -16.09
C GLY A 207 -6.35 1.11 -15.05
N ILE A 208 -6.20 1.65 -13.84
CA ILE A 208 -7.12 1.47 -12.72
C ILE A 208 -8.23 2.52 -12.81
N ASP A 209 -9.49 2.07 -12.65
CA ASP A 209 -10.66 2.92 -12.85
C ASP A 209 -11.12 3.64 -11.58
N GLN A 210 -10.68 3.17 -10.41
CA GLN A 210 -11.03 3.79 -9.14
C GLN A 210 -10.01 3.52 -8.04
N ILE A 211 -9.93 4.44 -7.09
CA ILE A 211 -9.17 4.30 -5.85
C ILE A 211 -10.18 4.33 -4.70
N ILE A 212 -10.23 3.24 -3.94
CA ILE A 212 -11.10 3.09 -2.78
C ILE A 212 -10.22 2.99 -1.54
N ALA A 213 -10.56 3.71 -0.47
CA ALA A 213 -9.80 3.72 0.77
C ALA A 213 -10.67 3.39 1.97
N VAL A 214 -10.09 2.68 2.94
CA VAL A 214 -10.72 2.49 4.25
C VAL A 214 -10.74 3.82 5.02
N GLY A 215 -11.88 4.12 5.64
CA GLY A 215 -11.95 5.16 6.67
C GLY A 215 -11.58 4.63 8.05
N ASN A 216 -11.53 5.52 9.03
CA ASN A 216 -11.30 5.21 10.45
C ASN A 216 -12.21 4.07 10.92
N GLY A 217 -13.48 4.12 10.52
CA GLY A 217 -14.50 3.15 10.89
C GLY A 217 -14.21 1.72 10.41
N GLY A 218 -13.56 1.58 9.26
CA GLY A 218 -13.28 0.31 8.58
C GLY A 218 -11.88 -0.26 8.82
N HIS A 219 -11.02 0.44 9.58
CA HIS A 219 -9.62 0.06 9.75
C HIS A 219 -9.45 -1.31 10.43
N ILE A 220 -8.52 -2.12 9.93
CA ILE A 220 -8.36 -3.53 10.35
C ILE A 220 -8.06 -3.69 11.86
N TYR A 221 -7.28 -2.78 12.46
CA TYR A 221 -6.99 -2.79 13.90
C TYR A 221 -8.19 -2.51 14.81
N ARG A 222 -9.37 -2.14 14.27
CA ARG A 222 -10.62 -2.09 15.07
C ARG A 222 -11.21 -3.48 15.33
N ASN A 223 -10.75 -4.52 14.63
CA ASN A 223 -11.21 -5.88 14.86
C ASN A 223 -10.94 -6.31 16.33
N TRP A 224 -11.88 -7.04 16.93
CA TRP A 224 -11.77 -7.49 18.33
C TRP A 224 -10.46 -8.25 18.61
N ARG A 225 -9.96 -8.99 17.62
CA ARG A 225 -8.72 -9.78 17.69
C ARG A 225 -7.46 -8.92 17.83
N TYR A 226 -7.57 -7.60 17.63
CA TYR A 226 -6.45 -6.65 17.71
C TYR A 226 -6.67 -5.54 18.75
N ARG A 227 -7.61 -5.71 19.68
CA ARG A 227 -7.94 -4.71 20.72
C ARG A 227 -6.73 -4.19 21.52
N SER A 228 -5.71 -5.02 21.74
CA SER A 228 -4.46 -4.61 22.42
C SER A 228 -3.56 -3.68 21.61
N LYS A 229 -3.88 -3.42 20.32
CA LYS A 229 -3.14 -2.50 19.44
C LYS A 229 -3.96 -1.27 19.02
N LYS A 230 -5.06 -0.97 19.73
CA LYS A 230 -5.94 0.16 19.42
C LYS A 230 -5.23 1.52 19.52
N ASP A 231 -4.33 1.67 20.49
CA ASP A 231 -3.61 2.92 20.73
C ASP A 231 -2.51 3.23 19.70
N VAL A 232 -2.38 2.40 18.66
CA VAL A 232 -1.46 2.61 17.52
C VAL A 232 -2.14 3.36 16.36
N LEU A 233 -3.45 3.61 16.46
CA LEU A 233 -4.21 4.32 15.43
C LEU A 233 -4.02 5.85 15.57
N HIS A 234 -2.87 6.35 15.11
CA HIS A 234 -2.52 7.77 15.20
C HIS A 234 -2.89 8.60 13.95
N ALA A 235 -3.44 7.98 12.91
CA ALA A 235 -3.81 8.67 11.68
C ALA A 235 -5.33 8.84 11.60
N ASP A 236 -5.80 10.08 11.44
CA ASP A 236 -7.18 10.35 11.02
C ASP A 236 -7.28 10.14 9.51
N TYR A 237 -7.82 8.99 9.11
CA TYR A 237 -8.04 8.63 7.72
C TYR A 237 -9.13 9.49 7.09
N ASP A 238 -10.27 9.63 7.78
CA ASP A 238 -11.46 10.32 7.26
C ASP A 238 -11.11 11.79 6.95
N GLU A 239 -10.46 12.50 7.87
CA GLU A 239 -10.06 13.90 7.66
C GLU A 239 -9.09 14.03 6.48
N PHE A 240 -8.08 13.16 6.42
CA PHE A 240 -7.12 13.19 5.31
C PHE A 240 -7.80 12.95 3.96
N TRP A 241 -8.64 11.92 3.84
CA TRP A 241 -9.37 11.61 2.61
C TRP A 241 -10.29 12.75 2.18
N LEU A 242 -11.00 13.40 3.13
CA LEU A 242 -11.83 14.55 2.82
C LEU A 242 -11.00 15.75 2.33
N SER A 243 -9.85 16.01 2.96
CA SER A 243 -8.98 17.16 2.63
C SER A 243 -8.44 17.15 1.20
N ILE A 244 -8.37 15.97 0.59
CA ILE A 244 -7.86 15.76 -0.79
C ILE A 244 -8.98 15.60 -1.82
N GLY A 245 -10.24 15.79 -1.44
CA GLY A 245 -11.39 15.63 -2.34
C GLY A 245 -11.96 14.21 -2.41
N GLY A 246 -11.61 13.34 -1.47
CA GLY A 246 -12.25 12.04 -1.30
C GLY A 246 -13.70 12.17 -0.85
N ARG A 247 -14.56 11.26 -1.31
CA ARG A 247 -15.99 11.24 -1.01
C ARG A 247 -16.34 10.00 -0.18
N LYS A 248 -17.03 10.20 0.94
CA LYS A 248 -17.50 9.09 1.77
C LYS A 248 -18.65 8.37 1.06
N MET A 249 -18.52 7.07 0.91
CA MET A 249 -19.52 6.19 0.30
C MET A 249 -20.52 5.68 1.34
N THR A 250 -21.68 5.19 0.88
CA THR A 250 -22.68 4.52 1.74
C THR A 250 -22.15 3.26 2.41
N SER A 251 -21.23 2.54 1.75
CA SER A 251 -20.47 1.42 2.33
C SER A 251 -19.56 1.83 3.50
N GLY A 252 -19.33 3.14 3.67
CA GLY A 252 -18.42 3.75 4.62
C GLY A 252 -16.94 3.55 4.29
N TYR A 253 -16.62 3.26 3.02
CA TYR A 253 -15.31 3.52 2.42
C TYR A 253 -15.25 4.94 1.87
N PHE A 254 -14.08 5.35 1.40
CA PHE A 254 -13.89 6.60 0.68
C PHE A 254 -13.54 6.31 -0.78
N GLN A 255 -14.20 6.99 -1.70
CA GLN A 255 -13.78 7.05 -3.09
C GLN A 255 -12.85 8.23 -3.25
N LEU A 256 -11.61 7.98 -3.66
CA LEU A 256 -10.60 9.00 -3.91
C LEU A 256 -10.57 9.37 -5.41
N PRO A 257 -10.21 10.61 -5.76
CA PRO A 257 -10.04 10.98 -7.16
C PRO A 257 -8.84 10.24 -7.77
N LEU A 258 -8.96 9.79 -9.03
CA LEU A 258 -7.84 9.19 -9.78
C LEU A 258 -6.69 10.16 -9.99
N ARG A 259 -7.01 11.45 -10.15
CA ARG A 259 -6.05 12.54 -10.20
C ARG A 259 -6.49 13.60 -9.22
N ILE A 260 -5.60 13.97 -8.31
CA ILE A 260 -5.98 14.91 -7.27
C ILE A 260 -6.03 16.32 -7.85
N PRO A 261 -7.15 17.07 -7.70
CA PRO A 261 -7.32 18.34 -8.39
C PRO A 261 -6.28 19.37 -7.92
N ARG A 262 -5.63 20.01 -8.90
CA ARG A 262 -4.77 21.17 -8.68
C ARG A 262 -5.63 22.43 -8.66
N LYS A 263 -5.31 23.36 -7.78
CA LYS A 263 -5.97 24.67 -7.74
C LYS A 263 -5.46 25.51 -8.90
N PRO A 264 -6.34 26.14 -9.70
CA PRO A 264 -5.92 27.08 -10.73
C PRO A 264 -5.04 28.18 -10.13
N ILE A 265 -3.97 28.56 -10.82
CA ILE A 265 -2.99 29.50 -10.27
C ILE A 265 -3.58 30.89 -10.05
N GLU A 266 -4.59 31.24 -10.83
CA GLU A 266 -5.36 32.47 -10.77
C GLU A 266 -6.12 32.57 -9.44
N SER A 267 -6.68 31.44 -8.97
CA SER A 267 -7.42 31.31 -7.71
C SER A 267 -6.54 31.38 -6.46
N ILE A 268 -5.22 31.26 -6.63
CA ILE A 268 -4.25 31.30 -5.54
C ILE A 268 -3.82 32.75 -5.32
N ALA A 269 -3.81 33.18 -4.05
CA ALA A 269 -3.34 34.51 -3.67
C ALA A 269 -1.93 34.78 -4.23
N SER A 270 -1.72 35.98 -4.81
CA SER A 270 -0.50 36.32 -5.57
C SER A 270 0.81 35.91 -4.86
N LYS A 271 0.91 36.21 -3.55
CA LYS A 271 2.07 35.88 -2.70
C LYS A 271 2.40 34.38 -2.58
N LYS A 272 1.45 33.49 -2.84
CA LYS A 272 1.62 32.02 -2.78
C LYS A 272 1.76 31.36 -4.16
N ARG A 273 1.58 32.11 -5.25
CA ARG A 273 1.57 31.54 -6.62
C ARG A 273 2.92 30.89 -6.97
N ALA A 274 4.04 31.53 -6.64
CA ALA A 274 5.36 30.96 -6.91
C ALA A 274 5.59 29.62 -6.19
N GLU A 275 5.19 29.52 -4.92
CA GLU A 275 5.27 28.30 -4.13
C GLU A 275 4.41 27.18 -4.73
N TYR A 276 3.17 27.47 -5.13
CA TYR A 276 2.30 26.49 -5.76
C TYR A 276 2.78 26.03 -7.15
N ARG A 277 3.41 26.91 -7.94
CA ARG A 277 4.03 26.50 -9.21
C ARG A 277 5.16 25.51 -8.98
N ARG A 278 6.06 25.79 -8.03
CA ARG A 278 7.16 24.89 -7.67
C ARG A 278 6.65 23.58 -7.07
N ARG A 279 5.57 23.64 -6.29
CA ARG A 279 4.87 22.46 -5.79
C ARG A 279 4.40 21.55 -6.93
N TYR A 280 3.75 22.12 -7.94
CA TYR A 280 3.27 21.33 -9.08
C TYR A 280 4.41 20.82 -9.95
N GLN A 281 5.46 21.62 -10.15
CA GLN A 281 6.68 21.17 -10.82
C GLN A 281 7.30 19.95 -10.12
N LEU A 282 7.41 19.96 -8.78
CA LEU A 282 7.92 18.82 -8.02
C LEU A 282 7.07 17.55 -8.23
N LEU A 283 5.75 17.68 -8.29
CA LEU A 283 4.85 16.56 -8.58
C LEU A 283 5.01 16.05 -10.03
N ASP A 284 5.15 16.97 -10.98
CA ASP A 284 5.36 16.63 -12.40
C ASP A 284 6.72 15.92 -12.61
N GLU A 285 7.77 16.33 -11.89
CA GLU A 285 9.07 15.64 -11.88
C GLU A 285 8.96 14.21 -11.35
N LEU A 286 8.26 14.01 -10.21
CA LEU A 286 8.01 12.66 -9.67
C LEU A 286 7.22 11.80 -10.66
N GLU A 287 6.14 12.32 -11.24
CA GLU A 287 5.31 11.61 -12.21
C GLU A 287 6.11 11.24 -13.48
N GLY A 288 6.97 12.14 -13.95
CA GLY A 288 7.87 11.93 -15.07
C GLY A 288 8.90 10.82 -14.82
N GLU A 289 9.54 10.79 -13.65
CA GLU A 289 10.44 9.69 -13.27
C GLU A 289 9.68 8.35 -13.17
N MET A 290 8.48 8.36 -12.57
CA MET A 290 7.64 7.17 -12.46
C MET A 290 7.25 6.61 -13.83
N SER A 291 6.97 7.48 -14.80
CA SER A 291 6.59 7.08 -16.16
C SER A 291 7.61 6.16 -16.83
N ARG A 292 8.90 6.32 -16.53
CA ARG A 292 9.99 5.54 -17.12
C ARG A 292 9.97 4.07 -16.76
N TRP A 293 9.23 3.69 -15.71
CA TRP A 293 9.02 2.29 -15.37
C TRP A 293 8.04 1.60 -16.31
N PHE A 294 7.16 2.35 -16.98
CA PHE A 294 6.05 1.87 -17.80
C PHE A 294 6.25 2.12 -19.30
N GLN A 295 7.46 2.53 -19.70
CA GLN A 295 7.89 2.71 -21.09
C GLN A 295 8.52 1.44 -21.67
#